data_AF-A0A5G2R6K6-F1
#
_entry.id   AF-A0A5G2R6K6-F1
#
_cell.length_a   1.000
_cell.length_b   1.000
_cell.length_c   1.000
_cell.angle_alpha   90.00
_cell.angle_beta   90.00
_cell.angle_gamma   90.00
#
_symmetry.space_group_name_H-M   'P 1'
#
loop_
_entity.id
_entity.type
_entity.pdbx_description
1 polymer ?
#
loop_
_entity_poly.entity_id
_entity_poly.type
_entity_poly.pdbx_seq_one_letter_code
_entity_poly.pdbx_strand_id
1 'polypeptide(L)'
;MAELQQLQEFEIPTAREALRGNHSALLRVADYCEDNYVQMVNMHMEKVARREIGTLATVQRLPPSQKIIAPESLPPLTPYYRKPLNFGCLDDIGHGIKESAPDPRAGAAPRGAQRQALRRLLCLLPGLGRQR
;
A
#
# COMPACT_ATOMS: atom_id res chain seq x y z
N MET A 1 -29.85 -73.53 49.23
CA MET A 1 -30.62 -73.21 48.01
C MET A 1 -30.59 -71.72 47.67
N ALA A 2 -30.76 -70.81 48.64
CA ALA A 2 -30.76 -69.36 48.40
C ALA A 2 -29.42 -68.79 47.85
N GLU A 3 -28.27 -69.25 48.35
CA GLU A 3 -26.96 -68.72 47.92
C GLU A 3 -26.64 -69.03 46.45
N LEU A 4 -26.95 -70.24 45.99
CA LEU A 4 -26.76 -70.61 44.58
C LEU A 4 -27.69 -69.81 43.66
N GLN A 5 -28.92 -69.54 44.10
CA GLN A 5 -29.86 -68.74 43.35
C GLN A 5 -29.39 -67.28 43.25
N GLN A 6 -28.89 -66.69 44.34
CA GLN A 6 -28.29 -65.36 44.34
C GLN A 6 -27.07 -65.27 43.41
N LEU A 7 -26.19 -66.27 43.43
CA LEU A 7 -25.03 -66.32 42.54
C LEU A 7 -25.44 -66.40 41.07
N GLN A 8 -26.37 -67.29 40.73
CA GLN A 8 -26.78 -67.53 39.33
C GLN A 8 -27.61 -66.39 38.75
N GLU A 9 -28.53 -65.82 39.53
CA GLU A 9 -29.47 -64.82 39.04
C GLU A 9 -28.90 -63.40 39.09
N PHE A 10 -27.98 -63.12 40.02
CA PHE A 10 -27.53 -61.75 40.27
C PHE A 10 -26.02 -61.55 40.12
N GLU A 11 -25.20 -62.26 40.89
CA GLU A 11 -23.77 -61.94 40.99
C GLU A 11 -23.00 -62.31 39.70
N ILE A 12 -23.24 -63.49 39.13
CA ILE A 12 -22.56 -63.95 37.91
C ILE A 12 -22.93 -63.08 36.69
N PRO A 13 -24.21 -62.78 36.42
CA PRO A 13 -24.58 -61.89 35.31
C PRO A 13 -23.99 -60.48 35.47
N THR A 14 -24.02 -59.94 36.70
CA THR A 14 -23.49 -58.61 37.01
C THR A 14 -21.98 -58.54 36.79
N ALA A 15 -21.23 -59.52 37.31
CA ALA A 15 -19.78 -59.59 37.12
C ALA A 15 -19.41 -59.74 35.63
N ARG A 16 -20.19 -60.53 34.88
CA ARG A 16 -19.99 -60.68 33.43
C ARG A 16 -20.23 -59.38 32.67
N GLU A 17 -21.27 -58.63 33.03
CA GLU A 17 -21.54 -57.33 32.42
C GLU A 17 -20.43 -56.33 32.76
N ALA A 18 -19.95 -56.32 33.99
CA ALA A 18 -18.79 -55.50 34.39
C ALA A 18 -17.53 -55.85 33.58
N LEU A 19 -17.25 -57.13 33.35
CA LEU A 19 -16.14 -57.58 32.51
C LEU A 19 -16.29 -57.10 31.05
N ARG A 20 -17.51 -57.15 30.49
CA ARG A 20 -17.79 -56.62 29.15
C ARG A 20 -17.62 -55.12 29.08
N GLY A 21 -18.12 -54.40 30.08
CA GLY A 21 -17.92 -52.96 30.25
C GLY A 21 -16.43 -52.60 30.28
N ASN A 22 -15.67 -53.28 31.13
CA ASN A 22 -14.22 -53.09 31.24
C ASN A 22 -13.50 -53.37 29.92
N HIS A 23 -13.88 -54.42 29.20
CA HIS A 23 -13.30 -54.71 27.89
C HIS A 23 -13.51 -53.55 26.91
N SER A 24 -14.75 -53.05 26.78
CA SER A 24 -15.05 -51.91 25.92
C SER A 24 -14.33 -50.62 26.35
N ALA A 25 -14.21 -50.39 27.66
CA ALA A 25 -13.50 -49.24 28.21
C ALA A 25 -12.00 -49.30 27.89
N LEU A 26 -11.37 -50.47 28.05
CA LEU A 26 -9.96 -50.67 27.75
C LEU A 26 -9.65 -50.49 26.26
N LEU A 27 -10.56 -50.90 25.36
CA LEU A 27 -10.40 -50.63 23.92
C LEU A 27 -10.35 -49.11 23.66
N ARG A 28 -11.28 -48.35 24.25
CA ARG A 28 -11.29 -46.88 24.11
C ARG A 28 -10.05 -46.21 24.70
N VAL A 29 -9.52 -46.77 25.79
CA VAL A 29 -8.26 -46.29 26.39
C VAL A 29 -7.10 -46.56 25.45
N ALA A 30 -7.05 -47.73 24.80
CA ALA A 30 -6.00 -48.05 23.83
C ALA A 30 -6.02 -47.07 22.65
N ASP A 31 -7.20 -46.84 22.05
CA ASP A 31 -7.37 -45.88 20.96
C ASP A 31 -6.92 -44.47 21.38
N TYR A 32 -7.34 -44.03 22.57
CA TYR A 32 -6.94 -42.73 23.12
C TYR A 32 -5.42 -42.61 23.30
N CYS A 33 -4.77 -43.66 23.82
CA CYS A 33 -3.32 -43.65 24.01
C CYS A 33 -2.57 -43.56 22.68
N GLU A 34 -3.02 -44.26 21.65
CA GLU A 34 -2.45 -44.19 20.30
C GLU A 34 -2.61 -42.78 19.71
N ASP A 35 -3.83 -42.25 19.70
CA ASP A 35 -4.13 -40.93 19.16
C ASP A 35 -3.36 -39.82 19.88
N ASN A 36 -3.31 -39.88 21.22
CA ASN A 36 -2.60 -38.90 22.02
C ASN A 36 -1.09 -38.92 21.71
N TYR A 37 -0.50 -40.11 21.61
CA TYR A 37 0.91 -40.26 21.30
C TYR A 37 1.23 -39.72 19.90
N VAL A 38 0.45 -40.11 18.89
CA VAL A 38 0.63 -39.63 17.51
C VAL A 38 0.48 -38.11 17.43
N GLN A 39 -0.53 -37.54 18.07
CA GLN A 39 -0.74 -36.10 18.11
C GLN A 39 0.44 -35.36 18.76
N MET A 40 0.95 -35.88 19.88
CA MET A 40 2.09 -35.30 20.60
C MET A 40 3.36 -35.32 19.76
N VAL A 41 3.64 -36.46 19.09
CA VAL A 41 4.80 -36.61 18.20
C VAL A 41 4.69 -35.65 17.02
N ASN A 42 3.52 -35.56 16.38
CA ASN A 42 3.30 -34.64 15.26
C ASN A 42 3.52 -33.17 15.68
N MET A 43 2.99 -32.78 16.83
CA MET A 43 3.24 -31.45 17.39
C MET A 43 4.72 -31.22 17.68
N HIS A 44 5.43 -32.22 18.21
CA HIS A 44 6.86 -32.12 18.47
C HIS A 44 7.65 -31.95 17.18
N MET A 45 7.37 -32.77 16.16
CA MET A 45 8.01 -32.69 14.84
C MET A 45 7.83 -31.31 14.20
N GLU A 46 6.61 -30.76 14.24
CA GLU A 46 6.35 -29.40 13.75
C GLU A 46 7.14 -28.35 14.54
N LYS A 47 7.24 -28.48 15.87
CA LYS A 47 8.04 -27.57 16.70
C LYS A 47 9.53 -27.67 16.39
N VAL A 48 10.05 -28.88 16.14
CA VAL A 48 11.45 -29.11 15.74
C VAL A 48 11.71 -28.44 14.39
N ALA A 49 10.87 -28.69 13.38
CA ALA A 49 11.00 -28.08 12.06
C ALA A 49 10.97 -26.54 12.12
N ARG A 50 10.02 -25.95 12.85
CA ARG A 50 9.95 -24.49 13.04
C ARG A 50 11.15 -23.93 13.77
N ARG A 51 11.69 -24.66 14.76
CA ARG A 51 12.90 -24.24 15.48
C ARG A 51 14.11 -24.24 14.55
N GLU A 52 14.28 -25.28 13.74
CA GLU A 52 15.37 -25.37 12.76
C GLU A 52 15.32 -24.21 11.77
N ILE A 53 14.17 -23.98 11.12
CA ILE A 53 13.99 -22.84 10.21
C ILE A 53 14.16 -21.51 10.96
N GLY A 54 13.67 -21.42 12.19
CA GLY A 54 13.78 -20.24 13.04
C GLY A 54 15.22 -19.84 13.36
N THR A 55 16.16 -20.80 13.42
CA THR A 55 17.60 -20.48 13.62
C THR A 55 18.20 -19.72 12.43
N LEU A 56 17.68 -19.94 11.22
CA LEU A 56 18.15 -19.31 9.98
C LEU A 56 17.35 -18.04 9.65
N ALA A 57 16.24 -17.79 10.34
CA ALA A 57 15.37 -16.66 10.09
C ALA A 57 15.82 -15.43 10.90
N THR A 58 15.74 -14.26 10.27
CA THR A 58 15.90 -12.97 10.94
C THR A 58 14.61 -12.19 10.87
N VAL A 59 14.30 -11.42 11.91
CA VAL A 59 13.11 -10.58 11.92
C VAL A 59 13.28 -9.42 10.93
N GLN A 60 12.50 -9.42 9.85
CA GLN A 60 12.42 -8.26 8.96
C GLN A 60 11.36 -7.29 9.47
N ARG A 61 11.79 -6.22 10.16
CA ARG A 61 10.92 -5.11 10.53
C ARG A 61 10.89 -4.12 9.38
N LEU A 62 9.92 -4.27 8.50
CA LEU A 62 9.62 -3.23 7.53
C LEU A 62 9.08 -2.04 8.32
N PRO A 63 9.70 -0.85 8.24
CA PRO A 63 9.11 0.33 8.82
C PRO A 63 7.71 0.49 8.20
N PRO A 64 6.69 0.89 8.98
CA PRO A 64 5.40 1.29 8.42
C PRO A 64 5.63 2.56 7.59
N SER A 65 6.08 2.39 6.34
CA SER A 65 6.37 3.49 5.43
C SER A 65 5.06 3.99 4.83
N GLN A 66 4.72 5.25 5.10
CA GLN A 66 3.71 5.95 4.33
C GLN A 66 4.19 6.07 2.88
N LYS A 67 3.39 5.60 1.92
CA LYS A 67 3.78 5.51 0.49
C LYS A 67 4.11 6.85 -0.17
N ILE A 68 3.71 7.97 0.46
CA ILE A 68 3.93 9.32 -0.05
C ILE A 68 4.41 10.18 1.13
N ILE A 69 5.67 10.59 1.06
CA ILE A 69 6.25 11.58 1.97
C ILE A 69 6.34 12.88 1.17
N ALA A 70 5.55 13.88 1.55
CA ALA A 70 5.66 15.20 0.93
C ALA A 70 6.96 15.87 1.39
N PRO A 71 7.67 16.60 0.51
CA PRO A 71 8.85 17.37 0.90
C PRO A 71 8.49 18.45 1.94
N GLU A 72 9.44 18.79 2.80
CA GLU A 72 9.26 19.65 3.98
C GLU A 72 8.86 21.10 3.64
N SER A 73 9.25 21.59 2.46
CA SER A 73 8.76 22.84 1.89
C SER A 73 8.48 22.68 0.41
N LEU A 74 7.26 23.03 -0.01
CA LEU A 74 6.92 23.14 -1.42
C LEU A 74 7.61 24.39 -2.02
N PRO A 75 8.25 24.29 -3.19
CA PRO A 75 8.80 25.47 -3.85
C PRO A 75 7.68 26.49 -4.12
N PRO A 76 7.93 27.80 -3.98
CA PRO A 76 6.94 28.82 -4.25
C PRO A 76 6.39 28.69 -5.67
N LEU A 77 5.06 28.63 -5.79
CA LEU A 77 4.40 28.57 -7.10
C LEU A 77 4.53 29.94 -7.78
N THR A 78 5.37 30.02 -8.81
CA THR A 78 5.53 31.24 -9.59
C THR A 78 4.41 31.39 -10.63
N PRO A 79 3.62 32.48 -10.61
CA PRO A 79 2.56 32.70 -11.59
C PRO A 79 3.16 32.91 -13.00
N TYR A 80 2.46 32.37 -14.01
CA TYR A 80 2.86 32.55 -15.40
C TYR A 80 2.55 33.96 -15.89
N TYR A 81 3.48 34.55 -16.63
CA TYR A 81 3.28 35.76 -17.41
C TYR A 81 3.95 35.64 -18.77
N ARG A 82 3.36 36.28 -19.77
CA ARG A 82 3.90 36.25 -21.14
C ARG A 82 5.13 37.15 -21.20
N LYS A 83 6.28 36.57 -21.57
CA LYS A 83 7.48 37.32 -21.96
C LYS A 83 7.63 37.27 -23.48
N PRO A 84 7.89 38.40 -24.15
CA PRO A 84 8.28 38.39 -25.56
C PRO A 84 9.61 37.64 -25.73
N LEU A 85 9.85 37.13 -26.94
CA LEU A 85 11.09 36.43 -27.27
C LEU A 85 12.27 37.39 -27.11
N ASN A 86 13.28 36.98 -26.35
CA ASN A 86 14.52 37.72 -26.16
C ASN A 86 15.64 36.98 -26.89
N PHE A 87 16.20 37.59 -27.93
CA PHE A 87 17.27 37.00 -28.73
C PHE A 87 18.66 37.19 -28.12
N GLY A 88 18.81 38.07 -27.12
CA GLY A 88 20.09 38.35 -26.47
C GLY A 88 20.31 37.67 -25.12
N CYS A 89 19.37 36.82 -24.67
CA CYS A 89 19.45 36.21 -23.33
C CYS A 89 20.61 35.22 -23.15
N LEU A 90 21.26 34.83 -24.26
CA LEU A 90 22.40 33.92 -24.27
C LEU A 90 23.67 34.59 -24.82
N ASP A 91 23.64 35.88 -25.17
CA ASP A 91 24.77 36.57 -25.81
C ASP A 91 26.02 36.62 -24.91
N ASP A 92 25.82 36.62 -23.60
CA ASP A 92 26.89 36.64 -22.61
C ASP A 92 27.40 35.21 -22.26
N ILE A 93 26.83 34.17 -22.89
CA ILE A 93 27.25 32.77 -22.74
C ILE A 93 28.05 32.37 -23.99
N GLY A 94 29.38 32.20 -23.84
CA GLY A 94 30.26 31.78 -24.93
C GLY A 94 30.79 32.94 -25.79
N HIS A 95 30.74 32.81 -27.11
CA HIS A 95 31.20 33.83 -28.07
C HIS A 95 30.01 34.46 -28.82
N GLY A 96 29.07 35.06 -28.08
CA GLY A 96 27.85 35.62 -28.65
C GLY A 96 28.09 36.77 -29.63
N ILE A 97 27.32 36.79 -30.74
CA ILE A 97 27.35 37.87 -31.74
C ILE A 97 26.14 38.76 -31.46
N LYS A 98 26.40 39.97 -30.95
CA LYS A 98 25.35 40.96 -30.70
C LYS A 98 24.89 41.54 -32.04
N GLU A 99 23.59 41.52 -32.32
CA GLU A 99 23.05 42.21 -33.49
C GLU A 99 23.31 43.71 -33.34
N SER A 100 24.28 44.25 -34.10
CA SER A 100 24.44 45.68 -34.27
C SER A 100 23.20 46.21 -35.01
N ALA A 101 22.62 47.31 -34.51
CA ALA A 101 21.37 47.91 -35.01
C ALA A 101 21.23 47.84 -36.54
N PRO A 102 20.03 47.58 -37.08
CA PRO A 102 19.85 47.52 -38.53
C PRO A 102 20.23 48.86 -39.15
N ASP A 103 21.18 48.83 -40.08
CA ASP A 103 21.56 49.99 -40.88
C ASP A 103 20.32 50.55 -41.59
N PRO A 104 20.04 51.87 -41.55
CA PRO A 104 18.83 52.47 -42.13
C PRO A 104 18.72 52.41 -43.67
N ARG A 105 19.56 51.62 -44.36
CA ARG A 105 19.78 51.72 -45.81
C ARG A 105 19.46 50.48 -46.63
N ALA A 106 18.75 49.49 -46.09
CA ALA A 106 18.19 48.39 -46.87
C ALA A 106 16.66 48.46 -46.86
N GLY A 107 16.10 49.05 -47.91
CA GLY A 107 14.66 49.13 -48.10
C GLY A 107 14.02 47.76 -48.32
N ALA A 108 13.14 47.37 -47.41
CA ALA A 108 12.09 46.39 -47.66
C ALA A 108 10.81 46.90 -46.96
N ALA A 109 9.79 47.18 -47.77
CA ALA A 109 8.53 47.81 -47.37
C ALA A 109 7.72 46.95 -46.36
N PRO A 110 6.99 47.57 -45.42
CA PRO A 110 6.10 46.85 -44.53
C PRO A 110 4.82 46.48 -45.30
N ARG A 111 4.66 45.19 -45.65
CA ARG A 111 3.36 44.64 -46.03
C ARG A 111 2.60 44.25 -44.77
N GLY A 112 1.55 44.99 -44.43
CA GLY A 112 0.66 44.59 -43.34
C GLY A 112 -0.22 45.67 -42.72
N ALA A 113 -0.60 46.72 -43.44
CA ALA A 113 -1.65 47.64 -43.01
C ALA A 113 -3.01 47.16 -43.52
N GLN A 114 -3.56 46.07 -42.95
CA GLN A 114 -5.00 45.83 -43.04
C GLN A 114 -5.49 44.87 -41.95
N ARG A 115 -5.81 45.43 -40.78
CA ARG A 115 -7.07 45.19 -40.04
C ARG A 115 -7.07 45.93 -38.70
N GLN A 116 -8.18 46.63 -38.47
CA GLN A 116 -8.63 47.23 -37.21
C GLN A 116 -8.23 48.68 -36.90
N ALA A 117 -8.59 49.56 -37.84
CA ALA A 117 -9.34 50.76 -37.45
C ALA A 117 -10.78 50.37 -37.06
N LEU A 118 -10.96 49.76 -35.89
CA LEU A 118 -12.26 49.75 -35.18
C LEU A 118 -12.09 49.27 -33.74
N ARG A 119 -11.43 50.07 -32.89
CA ARG A 119 -11.58 49.97 -31.43
C ARG A 119 -11.17 51.24 -30.67
N ARG A 120 -11.20 52.39 -31.34
CA ARG A 120 -10.95 53.72 -30.75
C ARG A 120 -12.23 54.50 -30.43
N LEU A 121 -13.36 53.81 -30.24
CA LEU A 121 -14.65 54.44 -29.94
C LEU A 121 -15.43 53.78 -28.79
N LEU A 122 -14.77 53.19 -27.78
CA LEU A 122 -15.51 52.68 -26.60
C LEU A 122 -14.80 52.85 -25.24
N CYS A 123 -13.87 53.80 -25.08
CA CYS A 123 -13.28 54.09 -23.76
C CYS A 123 -13.33 55.57 -23.34
N LEU A 124 -14.14 56.40 -24.01
CA LEU A 124 -14.46 57.76 -23.57
C LEU A 124 -15.85 57.84 -22.91
N LEU A 125 -16.05 57.03 -21.86
CA LEU A 125 -17.06 57.34 -20.85
C LEU A 125 -16.44 57.08 -19.46
N PRO A 126 -16.04 58.14 -18.74
CA PRO A 126 -15.68 58.04 -17.35
C PRO A 126 -16.94 58.05 -16.47
N GLY A 127 -16.98 57.14 -15.50
CA GLY A 127 -17.68 57.38 -14.24
C GLY A 127 -19.15 56.98 -14.16
N LEU A 128 -19.42 55.96 -13.34
CA LEU A 128 -20.52 55.74 -12.39
C LEU A 128 -20.13 54.41 -11.71
N GLY A 129 -19.59 54.35 -10.51
CA GLY A 129 -20.13 54.91 -9.28
C GLY A 129 -20.51 53.73 -8.37
N ARG A 130 -19.79 53.61 -7.24
CA ARG A 130 -20.35 53.36 -5.90
C ARG A 130 -20.97 51.97 -5.58
N GLN A 131 -20.34 51.31 -4.58
CA GLN A 131 -20.91 50.42 -3.53
C GLN A 131 -21.63 49.13 -4.00
N ARG A 132 -21.51 47.96 -3.37
CA ARG A 132 -21.30 47.59 -1.96
C ARG A 132 -20.44 46.32 -1.87
#